data_AF-A0A1W5Z6F0-F1
#
_entry.id   AF-A0A1W5Z6F0-F1
#
_cell.length_a   1.000
_cell.length_b   1.000
_cell.length_c   1.000
_cell.angle_alpha   90.00
_cell.angle_beta   90.00
_cell.angle_gamma   90.00
#
_symmetry.space_group_name_H-M   'P 1'
#
loop_
_entity.id
_entity.type
_entity.pdbx_description
1 polymer ?
#
loop_
_entity_poly.entity_id
_entity_poly.type
_entity_poly.pdbx_seq_one_letter_code
_entity_poly.pdbx_strand_id
1 'polypeptide(L)'
;MSTGVPEGYDPHAFPPFAVTVDLAVFTVRDAVLHVLLVERGQDPFRGRWALPGGFVLPRESADEAARRELAEETGLGPDAVDALHLEQLRTYTDPDRDPRMRVVSVAYAALLPDLPEPRGGGDAASARWWAAGATGPLAFDHDRILADARDRIGAKLEYTCLATEFCPPEFTLGELQQVYETVWGVELDRPNFRRKVLGAPGFVQPVDGPPRRTGGRGKPAALHRAGRATTLHPPLLRPQPADAPLSRPEGRTP
;
A
#
# COMPACT_ATOMS: atom_id res chain seq x y z
N MET A 1 -10.08 17.46 38.57
CA MET A 1 -8.84 16.64 38.56
C MET A 1 -7.74 17.55 38.06
N SER A 2 -6.61 17.66 38.78
CA SER A 2 -5.51 18.55 38.38
C SER A 2 -4.92 18.06 37.07
N THR A 3 -4.98 18.89 36.03
CA THR A 3 -4.43 18.63 34.69
C THR A 3 -2.99 19.16 34.53
N GLY A 4 -2.34 19.53 35.64
CA GLY A 4 -0.99 20.09 35.66
C GLY A 4 0.11 19.04 35.85
N VAL A 5 1.31 19.34 35.34
CA VAL A 5 2.52 18.56 35.60
C VAL A 5 2.75 18.49 37.12
N PRO A 6 2.99 17.29 37.69
CA PRO A 6 3.23 17.15 39.14
C PRO A 6 4.39 18.01 39.63
N GLU A 7 4.28 18.54 40.84
CA GLU A 7 5.37 19.26 41.49
C GLU A 7 6.58 18.31 41.65
N GLY A 8 7.76 18.76 41.20
CA GLY A 8 8.99 17.96 41.21
C GLY A 8 9.16 16.98 40.05
N TYR A 9 8.27 16.95 39.05
CA TYR A 9 8.49 16.16 37.84
C TYR A 9 9.59 16.77 36.96
N ASP A 10 10.69 16.03 36.76
CA ASP A 10 11.74 16.37 35.80
C ASP A 10 11.46 15.69 34.44
N PRO A 11 11.04 16.43 33.41
CA PRO A 11 10.80 15.87 32.08
C PRO A 11 12.08 15.34 31.41
N HIS A 12 13.26 15.67 31.93
CA HIS A 12 14.55 15.21 31.42
C HIS A 12 15.11 13.98 32.13
N ALA A 13 14.37 13.41 33.10
CA ALA A 13 14.74 12.15 33.75
C ALA A 13 14.85 10.98 32.75
N PHE A 14 14.24 11.12 31.56
CA PHE A 14 14.36 10.19 30.45
C PHE A 14 15.05 10.90 29.27
N PRO A 15 16.12 10.31 28.70
CA PRO A 15 16.75 10.87 27.50
C PRO A 15 15.73 10.99 26.35
N PRO A 16 15.56 12.18 25.76
CA PRO A 16 14.66 12.33 24.63
C PRO A 16 15.21 11.56 23.42
N PHE A 17 14.32 10.93 22.67
CA PHE A 17 14.61 10.32 21.37
C PHE A 17 13.68 10.89 20.31
N ALA A 18 14.07 10.77 19.05
CA ALA A 18 13.27 11.31 17.96
C ALA A 18 12.17 10.34 17.54
N VAL A 19 11.05 10.88 17.09
CA VAL A 19 9.98 10.11 16.45
C VAL A 19 9.90 10.51 14.99
N THR A 20 9.83 9.53 14.11
CA THR A 20 9.60 9.73 12.67
C THR A 20 8.31 9.02 12.25
N VAL A 21 7.83 9.38 11.07
CA VAL A 21 6.84 8.62 10.32
C VAL A 21 7.45 8.13 9.02
N ASP A 22 7.10 6.92 8.61
CA ASP A 22 7.50 6.35 7.31
C ASP A 22 6.25 5.81 6.60
N LEU A 23 6.02 6.19 5.34
CA LEU A 23 4.81 5.81 4.60
C LEU A 23 5.10 4.85 3.45
N ALA A 24 4.50 3.67 3.50
CA ALA A 24 4.43 2.76 2.37
C ALA A 24 3.15 3.02 1.56
N VAL A 25 3.26 3.89 0.57
CA VAL A 25 2.14 4.26 -0.32
C VAL A 25 2.20 3.44 -1.59
N PHE A 26 1.13 2.67 -1.84
CA PHE A 26 1.00 1.82 -3.01
C PHE A 26 -0.08 2.32 -3.96
N THR A 27 0.11 2.00 -5.24
CA THR A 27 -0.88 2.20 -6.29
C THR A 27 -0.74 1.10 -7.35
N VAL A 28 -1.80 0.84 -8.12
CA VAL A 28 -1.73 -0.08 -9.27
C VAL A 28 -1.69 0.75 -10.53
N ARG A 29 -0.64 0.56 -11.34
CA ARG A 29 -0.42 1.27 -12.61
C ARG A 29 0.07 0.28 -13.65
N ASP A 30 -0.52 0.32 -14.85
CA ASP A 30 -0.17 -0.58 -15.96
C ASP A 30 -0.11 -2.06 -15.55
N ALA A 31 -1.07 -2.49 -14.72
CA ALA A 31 -1.15 -3.84 -14.16
C ALA A 31 0.07 -4.27 -13.30
N VAL A 32 0.76 -3.29 -12.70
CA VAL A 32 1.88 -3.50 -11.77
C VAL A 32 1.62 -2.75 -10.47
N LEU A 33 1.87 -3.42 -9.34
CA LEU A 33 1.86 -2.79 -8.03
C LEU A 33 3.10 -1.92 -7.88
N HIS A 34 2.88 -0.62 -7.73
CA HIS A 34 3.92 0.37 -7.50
C HIS A 34 3.93 0.83 -6.05
N VAL A 35 5.08 1.27 -5.57
CA VAL A 35 5.30 1.94 -4.30
C VAL A 35 5.99 3.28 -4.52
N LEU A 36 5.60 4.30 -3.76
CA LEU A 36 6.26 5.60 -3.76
C LEU A 36 7.59 5.48 -3.00
N LEU A 37 8.69 5.90 -3.64
CA LEU A 37 9.97 6.03 -2.97
C LEU A 37 10.57 7.40 -3.25
N VAL A 38 11.36 7.87 -2.28
CA VAL A 38 12.17 9.09 -2.36
C VAL A 38 13.65 8.79 -2.32
N GLU A 39 14.42 9.50 -3.12
CA GLU A 39 15.87 9.43 -3.11
C GLU A 39 16.41 10.40 -2.06
N ARG A 40 17.18 9.89 -1.11
CA ARG A 40 17.73 10.70 -0.01
C ARG A 40 18.77 11.69 -0.51
N GLY A 41 18.55 12.98 -0.29
CA GLY A 41 19.52 14.04 -0.58
C GLY A 41 20.64 14.19 0.47
N GLN A 42 20.48 13.58 1.65
CA GLN A 42 21.37 13.77 2.81
C GLN A 42 21.88 12.45 3.40
N ASP A 43 23.00 12.54 4.10
CA ASP A 43 23.54 11.46 4.91
C ASP A 43 22.71 11.23 6.18
N PRO A 44 22.65 10.00 6.72
CA PRO A 44 23.20 8.76 6.16
C PRO A 44 22.42 8.29 4.93
N PHE A 45 23.01 7.36 4.16
CA PHE A 45 22.39 6.75 2.98
C PHE A 45 22.03 7.72 1.84
N ARG A 46 22.81 8.81 1.67
CA ARG A 46 22.68 9.72 0.53
C ARG A 46 22.66 8.93 -0.80
N GLY A 47 21.73 9.26 -1.68
CA GLY A 47 21.52 8.59 -2.98
C GLY A 47 20.85 7.22 -2.91
N ARG A 48 20.49 6.72 -1.72
CA ARG A 48 19.62 5.55 -1.60
C ARG A 48 18.15 5.93 -1.63
N TRP A 49 17.33 4.99 -2.08
CA TRP A 49 15.88 5.09 -2.02
C TRP A 49 15.36 4.76 -0.63
N ALA A 50 14.31 5.45 -0.22
CA ALA A 50 13.64 5.30 1.07
C ALA A 50 12.13 5.43 0.87
N LEU A 51 11.37 4.89 1.82
CA LEU A 51 9.98 5.30 1.97
C LEU A 51 9.90 6.81 2.28
N PRO A 52 8.86 7.49 1.77
CA PRO A 52 8.41 8.79 2.25
C PRO A 52 8.42 8.90 3.76
N GLY A 53 8.87 10.02 4.31
CA GLY A 53 8.86 10.17 5.75
C GLY A 53 9.78 11.24 6.31
N GLY A 54 9.53 11.57 7.56
CA GLY A 54 10.24 12.62 8.27
C GLY A 54 9.94 12.62 9.76
N PHE A 55 10.48 13.62 10.45
CA PHE A 55 10.35 13.75 11.90
C PHE A 55 8.98 14.31 12.28
N VAL A 56 8.43 13.80 13.39
CA VAL A 56 7.25 14.39 14.03
C VAL A 56 7.65 15.71 14.69
N LEU A 57 6.96 16.79 14.33
CA LEU A 57 7.18 18.13 14.87
C LEU A 57 6.61 18.27 16.30
N PRO A 58 7.07 19.25 17.11
CA PRO A 58 6.67 19.36 18.52
C PRO A 58 5.18 19.59 18.81
N ARG A 59 4.38 19.96 17.80
CA ARG A 59 2.95 20.29 17.95
C ARG A 59 2.08 19.58 16.92
N GLU A 60 2.48 18.38 16.52
CA GLU A 60 1.69 17.50 15.67
C GLU A 60 1.73 16.06 16.20
N SER A 61 0.70 15.30 15.87
CA SER A 61 0.62 13.85 16.04
C SER A 61 1.36 13.12 14.92
N ALA A 62 1.59 11.82 15.08
CA ALA A 62 2.12 10.99 14.00
C ALA A 62 1.17 10.95 12.79
N ASP A 63 -0.15 11.01 13.00
CA ASP A 63 -1.13 11.04 11.91
C ASP A 63 -1.04 12.33 11.10
N GLU A 64 -0.90 13.48 11.79
CA GLU A 64 -0.70 14.78 11.16
C GLU A 64 0.65 14.84 10.43
N ALA A 65 1.72 14.32 11.05
CA ALA A 65 3.04 14.21 10.42
C ALA A 65 2.97 13.36 9.14
N ALA A 66 2.32 12.19 9.18
CA ALA A 66 2.21 11.31 8.03
C ALA A 66 1.50 12.00 6.85
N ARG A 67 0.43 12.74 7.12
CA ARG A 67 -0.27 13.52 6.08
C ARG A 67 0.59 14.65 5.54
N ARG A 68 1.30 15.38 6.41
CA ARG A 68 2.22 16.46 6.01
C ARG A 68 3.32 15.93 5.10
N GLU A 69 4.05 14.89 5.52
CA GLU A 69 5.12 14.26 4.72
C GLU A 69 4.59 13.75 3.37
N LEU A 70 3.41 13.12 3.36
CA LEU A 70 2.80 12.63 2.13
C LEU A 70 2.47 13.78 1.15
N ALA A 71 1.92 14.88 1.65
CA ALA A 71 1.59 16.06 0.84
C ALA A 71 2.84 16.68 0.22
N GLU A 72 3.91 16.81 1.02
CA GLU A 72 5.20 17.39 0.58
C GLU A 72 5.84 16.61 -0.56
N GLU A 73 5.75 15.27 -0.56
CA GLU A 73 6.44 14.41 -1.54
C GLU A 73 5.58 13.98 -2.76
N THR A 74 4.25 13.97 -2.62
CA THR A 74 3.36 13.62 -3.75
C THR A 74 2.87 14.83 -4.51
N GLY A 75 2.99 16.03 -3.93
CA GLY A 75 2.41 17.25 -4.48
C GLY A 75 0.87 17.24 -4.49
N LEU A 76 0.25 16.31 -3.75
CA LEU A 76 -1.19 16.31 -3.52
C LEU A 76 -1.58 17.53 -2.67
N GLY A 77 -2.71 18.15 -3.00
CA GLY A 77 -3.27 19.21 -2.17
C GLY A 77 -3.68 18.66 -0.79
N PRO A 78 -3.69 19.51 0.27
CA PRO A 78 -4.08 19.10 1.62
C PRO A 78 -5.42 18.35 1.67
N ASP A 79 -6.44 18.87 0.99
CA ASP A 79 -7.77 18.24 0.93
C ASP A 79 -7.74 16.83 0.32
N ALA A 80 -6.88 16.62 -0.68
CA ALA A 80 -6.72 15.32 -1.32
C ALA A 80 -6.04 14.33 -0.38
N VAL A 81 -5.02 14.77 0.36
CA VAL A 81 -4.32 13.95 1.36
C VAL A 81 -5.21 13.61 2.55
N ASP A 82 -6.04 14.56 3.01
CA ASP A 82 -6.98 14.34 4.11
C ASP A 82 -8.06 13.31 3.76
N ALA A 83 -8.49 13.29 2.50
CA ALA A 83 -9.41 12.27 1.99
C ALA A 83 -8.76 10.88 1.85
N LEU A 84 -7.43 10.78 1.86
CA LEU A 84 -6.76 9.48 1.77
C LEU A 84 -6.93 8.70 3.07
N HIS A 85 -7.27 7.43 2.90
CA HIS A 85 -7.27 6.49 4.00
C HIS A 85 -5.85 5.96 4.25
N LEU A 86 -5.15 6.63 5.17
CA LEU A 86 -3.90 6.15 5.75
C LEU A 86 -4.19 5.22 6.93
N GLU A 87 -3.54 4.07 6.94
CA GLU A 87 -3.66 3.09 8.02
C GLU A 87 -2.33 2.96 8.74
N GLN A 88 -2.32 3.14 10.07
CA GLN A 88 -1.12 2.86 10.85
C GLN A 88 -0.77 1.37 10.73
N LEU A 89 0.43 1.10 10.22
CA LEU A 89 0.93 -0.25 10.00
C LEU A 89 1.43 -0.86 11.31
N ARG A 90 2.48 -0.24 11.85
CA ARG A 90 3.27 -0.69 13.01
C ARG A 90 4.22 0.40 13.47
N THR A 91 4.64 0.35 14.73
CA THR A 91 5.76 1.15 15.25
C THR A 91 7.05 0.32 15.29
N TYR A 92 8.14 0.88 14.75
CA TYR A 92 9.47 0.29 14.69
C TYR A 92 10.38 0.97 15.71
N THR A 93 10.90 0.17 16.65
CA THR A 93 11.55 0.66 17.86
C THR A 93 12.95 0.11 18.08
N ASP A 94 13.51 -0.61 17.10
CA ASP A 94 14.86 -1.16 17.16
C ASP A 94 15.86 -0.03 17.48
N PRO A 95 16.68 -0.13 18.55
CA PRO A 95 17.56 0.94 18.97
C PRO A 95 18.53 1.45 17.90
N ASP A 96 18.94 0.57 16.99
CA ASP A 96 20.00 0.84 16.00
C ASP A 96 19.46 1.01 14.58
N ARG A 97 18.12 1.13 14.40
CA ARG A 97 17.51 1.30 13.07
C ARG A 97 18.00 2.56 12.33
N ASP A 98 18.36 3.59 13.10
CA ASP A 98 18.90 4.84 12.59
C ASP A 98 20.29 5.08 13.20
N PRO A 99 21.36 5.20 12.39
CA PRO A 99 22.71 5.34 12.90
C PRO A 99 23.00 6.70 13.55
N ARG A 100 22.08 7.68 13.44
CA ARG A 100 22.28 9.03 13.97
C ARG A 100 22.02 9.12 15.47
N MET A 101 20.93 8.53 15.93
CA MET A 101 20.44 8.58 17.31
C MET A 101 19.33 7.55 17.52
N ARG A 102 18.82 7.41 18.74
CA ARG A 102 17.58 6.65 18.96
C ARG A 102 16.43 7.30 18.19
N VAL A 103 15.85 6.56 17.26
CA VAL A 103 14.67 6.97 16.49
C VAL A 103 13.61 5.88 16.60
N VAL A 104 12.38 6.28 16.91
CA VAL A 104 11.20 5.42 16.80
C VAL A 104 10.42 5.85 15.56
N SER A 105 10.10 4.92 14.66
CA SER A 105 9.26 5.23 13.50
C SER A 105 7.85 4.68 13.67
N VAL A 106 6.84 5.53 13.47
CA VAL A 106 5.45 5.12 13.31
C VAL A 106 5.16 5.00 11.81
N ALA A 107 5.07 3.77 11.31
CA ALA A 107 4.86 3.55 9.90
C ALA A 107 3.38 3.50 9.53
N TYR A 108 3.08 3.99 8.34
CA TYR A 108 1.74 3.99 7.74
C TYR A 108 1.76 3.24 6.40
N ALA A 109 0.61 2.69 6.03
CA ALA A 109 0.40 2.06 4.73
C ALA A 109 -0.84 2.65 4.05
N ALA A 110 -0.77 2.77 2.72
CA ALA A 110 -1.89 3.21 1.89
C ALA A 110 -1.90 2.43 0.59
N LEU A 111 -3.09 2.11 0.08
CA LEU A 111 -3.28 1.56 -1.25
C LEU A 111 -4.36 2.40 -1.94
N LEU A 112 -3.95 3.19 -2.94
CA LEU A 112 -4.78 4.27 -3.48
C LEU A 112 -4.80 4.24 -5.02
N PRO A 113 -5.97 4.37 -5.66
CA PRO A 113 -6.08 4.50 -7.11
C PRO A 113 -5.64 5.90 -7.58
N ASP A 114 -5.27 6.01 -8.86
CA ASP A 114 -5.14 7.28 -9.60
C ASP A 114 -4.27 8.37 -8.96
N LEU A 115 -3.24 7.98 -8.20
CA LEU A 115 -2.29 8.94 -7.65
C LEU A 115 -1.51 9.65 -8.78
N PRO A 116 -1.21 10.96 -8.68
CA PRO A 116 -0.42 11.69 -9.67
C PRO A 116 1.04 11.24 -9.69
N GLU A 117 1.81 11.70 -10.67
CA GLU A 117 3.26 11.59 -10.61
C GLU A 117 3.81 12.41 -9.44
N PRO A 118 4.63 11.81 -8.55
CA PRO A 118 5.18 12.49 -7.40
C PRO A 118 6.20 13.53 -7.85
N ARG A 119 6.42 14.52 -6.98
CA ARG A 119 7.40 15.59 -7.21
C ARG A 119 8.33 15.62 -6.00
N GLY A 120 9.64 15.59 -6.22
CA GLY A 120 10.59 15.74 -5.13
C GLY A 120 10.33 17.04 -4.35
N GLY A 121 10.26 16.92 -3.03
CA GLY A 121 10.06 18.02 -2.07
C GLY A 121 10.93 17.81 -0.83
N GLY A 122 11.20 18.89 -0.07
CA GLY A 122 11.99 18.83 1.16
C GLY A 122 13.44 18.36 0.96
N ASP A 123 13.87 17.35 1.72
CA ASP A 123 15.21 16.74 1.68
C ASP A 123 15.37 15.67 0.58
N ALA A 124 14.30 15.35 -0.17
CA ALA A 124 14.34 14.37 -1.24
C ALA A 124 14.94 14.97 -2.52
N ALA A 125 15.96 14.30 -3.08
CA ALA A 125 16.54 14.68 -4.36
C ALA A 125 15.59 14.37 -5.53
N SER A 126 14.78 13.32 -5.40
CA SER A 126 13.76 12.92 -6.37
C SER A 126 12.69 12.03 -5.70
N ALA A 127 11.49 11.97 -6.27
CA ALA A 127 10.42 11.06 -5.86
C ALA A 127 9.89 10.33 -7.10
N ARG A 128 9.62 9.02 -7.00
CA ARG A 128 9.07 8.25 -8.12
C ARG A 128 8.29 7.00 -7.69
N TRP A 129 7.41 6.56 -8.58
CA TRP A 129 6.80 5.24 -8.49
C TRP A 129 7.78 4.15 -8.91
N TRP A 130 7.94 3.15 -8.06
CA TRP A 130 8.73 1.96 -8.33
C TRP A 130 7.88 0.72 -8.33
N ALA A 131 8.15 -0.24 -9.21
CA ALA A 131 7.55 -1.57 -9.10
C ALA A 131 7.92 -2.16 -7.73
N ALA A 132 6.92 -2.51 -6.92
CA ALA A 132 7.10 -2.91 -5.51
C ALA A 132 7.91 -4.21 -5.36
N GLY A 133 8.05 -5.00 -6.42
CA GLY A 133 8.90 -6.19 -6.47
C GLY A 133 10.34 -5.94 -6.92
N ALA A 134 10.72 -4.72 -7.29
CA ALA A 134 12.00 -4.40 -7.95
C ALA A 134 12.66 -3.12 -7.41
N THR A 135 12.48 -2.81 -6.11
CA THR A 135 12.99 -1.58 -5.48
C THR A 135 14.50 -1.58 -5.22
N GLY A 136 15.14 -2.75 -5.16
CA GLY A 136 16.49 -2.89 -4.60
C GLY A 136 16.53 -2.60 -3.09
N PRO A 137 17.71 -2.62 -2.45
CA PRO A 137 17.85 -2.33 -1.01
C PRO A 137 17.51 -0.88 -0.69
N LEU A 138 16.66 -0.67 0.30
CA LEU A 138 16.28 0.66 0.76
C LEU A 138 17.22 1.19 1.85
N ALA A 139 17.08 2.47 2.20
CA ALA A 139 17.76 3.07 3.34
C ALA A 139 17.18 2.57 4.67
N PHE A 140 18.00 2.58 5.73
CA PHE A 140 17.60 2.15 7.07
C PHE A 140 17.02 0.72 7.10
N ASP A 141 15.92 0.52 7.81
CA ASP A 141 15.14 -0.73 7.88
C ASP A 141 13.91 -0.72 6.95
N HIS A 142 13.89 0.16 5.94
CA HIS A 142 12.69 0.38 5.11
C HIS A 142 12.29 -0.84 4.26
N ASP A 143 13.22 -1.76 3.97
CA ASP A 143 12.89 -3.05 3.34
C ASP A 143 11.91 -3.86 4.21
N ARG A 144 12.08 -3.82 5.54
CA ARG A 144 11.18 -4.47 6.49
C ARG A 144 9.82 -3.78 6.53
N ILE A 145 9.82 -2.45 6.57
CA ILE A 145 8.57 -1.66 6.58
C ILE A 145 7.77 -1.93 5.30
N LEU A 146 8.45 -1.96 4.14
CA LEU A 146 7.84 -2.26 2.87
C LEU A 146 7.25 -3.67 2.83
N ALA A 147 7.96 -4.68 3.33
CA ALA A 147 7.46 -6.05 3.40
C ALA A 147 6.20 -6.16 4.27
N ASP A 148 6.25 -5.65 5.51
CA ASP A 148 5.12 -5.63 6.43
C ASP A 148 3.91 -4.90 5.81
N ALA A 149 4.16 -3.81 5.06
CA ALA A 149 3.11 -3.04 4.38
C ALA A 149 2.47 -3.80 3.21
N ARG A 150 3.27 -4.50 2.39
CA ARG A 150 2.78 -5.35 1.28
C ARG A 150 1.85 -6.45 1.78
N ASP A 151 2.19 -7.05 2.92
CA ASP A 151 1.35 -8.06 3.55
C ASP A 151 0.04 -7.44 4.07
N ARG A 152 0.11 -6.25 4.71
CA ARG A 152 -1.08 -5.54 5.21
C ARG A 152 -2.07 -5.18 4.09
N ILE A 153 -1.60 -4.53 3.02
CA ILE A 153 -2.49 -4.17 1.89
C ILE A 153 -3.07 -5.43 1.23
N GLY A 154 -2.28 -6.49 1.22
CA GLY A 154 -2.65 -7.80 0.74
C GLY A 154 -3.84 -8.40 1.45
N ALA A 155 -3.73 -8.48 2.78
CA ALA A 155 -4.78 -8.96 3.66
C ALA A 155 -6.04 -8.08 3.56
N LYS A 156 -5.89 -6.76 3.39
CA LYS A 156 -7.03 -5.85 3.25
C LYS A 156 -7.93 -6.22 2.06
N LEU A 157 -7.35 -6.64 0.94
CA LEU A 157 -8.09 -7.10 -0.23
C LEU A 157 -8.87 -8.40 0.02
N GLU A 158 -8.50 -9.20 1.02
CA GLU A 158 -9.23 -10.43 1.34
C GLU A 158 -10.60 -10.16 1.97
N TYR A 159 -10.72 -9.04 2.69
CA TYR A 159 -11.88 -8.72 3.51
C TYR A 159 -12.63 -7.46 3.08
N THR A 160 -12.13 -6.72 2.09
CA THR A 160 -12.73 -5.45 1.64
C THR A 160 -12.98 -5.43 0.15
N CYS A 161 -13.92 -4.59 -0.27
CA CYS A 161 -14.23 -4.39 -1.69
C CYS A 161 -13.25 -3.41 -2.38
N LEU A 162 -12.15 -3.01 -1.72
CA LEU A 162 -11.18 -1.99 -2.15
C LEU A 162 -10.64 -2.22 -3.57
N ALA A 163 -10.54 -3.46 -4.03
CA ALA A 163 -10.06 -3.78 -5.37
C ALA A 163 -10.90 -3.14 -6.51
N THR A 164 -12.18 -2.84 -6.28
CA THR A 164 -13.03 -2.19 -7.29
C THR A 164 -12.66 -0.72 -7.52
N GLU A 165 -12.00 -0.06 -6.58
CA GLU A 165 -11.54 1.32 -6.72
C GLU A 165 -10.42 1.46 -7.75
N PHE A 166 -9.72 0.36 -8.07
CA PHE A 166 -8.68 0.29 -9.10
C PHE A 166 -9.22 -0.09 -10.48
N CYS A 167 -10.54 -0.27 -10.60
CA CYS A 167 -11.20 -0.59 -11.86
C CYS A 167 -11.85 0.68 -12.45
N PRO A 168 -12.03 0.77 -13.79
CA PRO A 168 -12.90 1.78 -14.38
C PRO A 168 -14.33 1.71 -13.80
N PRO A 169 -15.16 2.76 -13.93
CA PRO A 169 -16.54 2.75 -13.42
C PRO A 169 -17.38 1.54 -13.87
N GLU A 170 -17.11 1.05 -15.08
CA GLU A 170 -17.63 -0.20 -15.62
C GLU A 170 -16.49 -1.12 -16.06
N PHE A 171 -16.43 -2.30 -15.43
CA PHE A 171 -15.35 -3.25 -15.58
C PHE A 171 -15.84 -4.68 -15.79
N THR A 172 -14.97 -5.50 -16.34
CA THR A 172 -15.12 -6.95 -16.48
C THR A 172 -14.56 -7.63 -15.24
N LEU A 173 -15.05 -8.83 -14.91
CA LEU A 173 -14.47 -9.62 -13.83
C LEU A 173 -13.00 -9.99 -14.07
N GLY A 174 -12.54 -9.98 -15.32
CA GLY A 174 -11.13 -10.18 -15.66
C GLY A 174 -10.25 -9.00 -15.27
N GLU A 175 -10.73 -7.76 -15.41
CA GLU A 175 -10.02 -6.57 -14.94
C GLU A 175 -9.96 -6.53 -13.42
N LEU A 176 -11.05 -6.88 -12.73
CA LEU A 176 -11.04 -7.02 -11.27
C LEU A 176 -10.08 -8.13 -10.82
N GLN A 177 -10.08 -9.27 -11.51
CA GLN A 177 -9.11 -10.35 -11.24
C GLN A 177 -7.67 -9.85 -11.39
N GLN A 178 -7.37 -9.10 -12.44
CA GLN A 178 -6.03 -8.55 -12.67
C GLN A 178 -5.58 -7.66 -11.52
N VAL A 179 -6.47 -6.87 -10.90
CA VAL A 179 -6.14 -6.07 -9.71
C VAL A 179 -5.70 -6.98 -8.55
N TYR A 180 -6.47 -8.03 -8.26
CA TYR A 180 -6.11 -8.99 -7.21
C TYR A 180 -4.77 -9.68 -7.48
N GLU A 181 -4.57 -10.18 -8.70
CA GLU A 181 -3.33 -10.84 -9.11
C GLU A 181 -2.12 -9.91 -9.01
N THR A 182 -2.31 -8.63 -9.38
CA THR A 182 -1.27 -7.59 -9.31
C THR A 182 -0.87 -7.29 -7.87
N VAL A 183 -1.85 -7.14 -6.96
CA VAL A 183 -1.57 -6.80 -5.56
C VAL A 183 -1.05 -8.02 -4.78
N TRP A 184 -1.54 -9.22 -5.08
CA TRP A 184 -1.12 -10.44 -4.39
C TRP A 184 0.12 -11.10 -5.00
N GLY A 185 0.49 -10.77 -6.23
CA GLY A 185 1.63 -11.36 -6.92
C GLY A 185 1.45 -12.85 -7.24
N VAL A 186 0.20 -13.31 -7.42
CA VAL A 186 -0.14 -14.70 -7.71
C VAL A 186 -1.21 -14.77 -8.79
N GLU A 187 -1.22 -15.82 -9.60
CA GLU A 187 -2.29 -16.09 -10.55
C GLU A 187 -3.51 -16.71 -9.85
N LEU A 188 -4.72 -16.30 -10.27
CA LEU A 188 -5.98 -16.79 -9.71
C LEU A 188 -6.73 -17.68 -10.71
N ASP A 189 -7.32 -18.75 -10.18
CA ASP A 189 -8.24 -19.59 -10.97
C ASP A 189 -9.50 -18.79 -11.37
N ARG A 190 -9.64 -18.54 -12.68
CA ARG A 190 -10.71 -17.68 -13.22
C ARG A 190 -12.13 -18.17 -12.86
N PRO A 191 -12.50 -19.46 -13.00
CA PRO A 191 -13.80 -19.95 -12.59
C PRO A 191 -14.09 -19.77 -11.10
N ASN A 192 -13.13 -20.09 -10.23
CA ASN A 192 -13.29 -19.96 -8.79
C ASN A 192 -13.40 -18.50 -8.37
N PHE A 193 -12.53 -17.63 -8.89
CA PHE A 193 -12.59 -16.18 -8.66
C PHE A 193 -13.95 -15.63 -9.03
N ARG A 194 -14.43 -15.90 -10.26
CA ARG A 194 -15.75 -15.47 -10.72
C ARG A 194 -16.87 -15.94 -9.79
N ARG A 195 -16.85 -17.21 -9.38
CA ARG A 195 -17.86 -17.77 -8.47
C ARG A 195 -17.87 -17.04 -7.12
N LYS A 196 -16.69 -16.77 -6.54
CA LYS A 196 -16.57 -16.07 -5.27
C LYS A 196 -17.04 -14.61 -5.37
N VAL A 197 -16.63 -13.89 -6.41
CA VAL A 197 -17.04 -12.49 -6.64
C VAL A 197 -18.57 -12.37 -6.78
N LEU A 198 -19.17 -13.20 -7.63
CA LEU A 198 -20.62 -13.17 -7.86
C LEU A 198 -21.44 -13.71 -6.68
N GLY A 199 -20.83 -14.56 -5.84
CA GLY A 199 -21.45 -15.08 -4.63
C GLY A 199 -21.37 -14.12 -3.43
N ALA A 200 -20.47 -13.12 -3.46
CA ALA A 200 -20.31 -12.13 -2.40
C ALA A 200 -21.42 -11.05 -2.51
N PRO A 201 -22.37 -10.99 -1.56
CA PRO A 201 -23.50 -10.08 -1.66
C PRO A 201 -23.05 -8.61 -1.68
N GLY A 202 -23.53 -7.86 -2.68
CA GLY A 202 -23.27 -6.43 -2.77
C GLY A 202 -21.84 -6.04 -3.16
N PHE A 203 -20.97 -7.00 -3.52
CA PHE A 203 -19.61 -6.71 -3.98
C PHE A 203 -19.59 -6.05 -5.36
N VAL A 204 -20.29 -6.65 -6.33
CA VAL A 204 -20.42 -6.14 -7.69
C VAL A 204 -21.87 -6.15 -8.14
N GLN A 205 -22.22 -5.26 -9.08
CA GLN A 205 -23.54 -5.22 -9.71
C GLN A 205 -23.39 -5.39 -11.23
N PRO A 206 -24.23 -6.21 -11.88
CA PRO A 206 -24.22 -6.30 -13.34
C PRO A 206 -24.65 -4.96 -13.96
N VAL A 207 -24.06 -4.65 -15.11
CA VAL A 207 -24.46 -3.51 -15.95
C VAL A 207 -25.19 -4.05 -17.18
N ASP A 208 -26.40 -3.54 -17.42
CA ASP A 208 -27.16 -3.87 -18.62
C ASP A 208 -26.49 -3.23 -19.85
N GLY A 209 -26.21 -4.03 -20.87
CA GLY A 209 -25.59 -3.52 -22.09
C GLY A 209 -24.83 -4.57 -22.89
N PRO A 210 -24.31 -4.17 -24.07
CA PRO A 210 -23.50 -5.07 -24.88
C PRO A 210 -22.20 -5.41 -24.15
N PRO A 211 -21.79 -6.69 -24.16
CA PRO A 211 -20.54 -7.10 -23.52
C PRO A 211 -19.32 -6.48 -24.23
N ARG A 212 -18.26 -6.18 -23.46
CA ARG A 212 -17.03 -5.54 -23.96
C ARG A 212 -16.08 -6.58 -24.54
N ARG A 213 -15.56 -6.33 -25.75
CA ARG A 213 -14.40 -7.07 -26.25
C ARG A 213 -13.16 -6.63 -25.48
N THR A 214 -12.60 -7.53 -24.70
CA THR A 214 -11.24 -7.40 -24.18
C THR A 214 -10.31 -7.92 -25.27
N GLY A 215 -9.20 -7.22 -25.57
CA GLY A 215 -8.39 -7.37 -26.79
C GLY A 215 -7.80 -8.76 -27.13
N GLY A 216 -8.16 -9.82 -26.41
CA GLY A 216 -7.78 -11.21 -26.70
C GLY A 216 -8.76 -11.98 -27.60
N ARG A 217 -8.38 -13.20 -27.97
CA ARG A 217 -9.23 -14.17 -28.68
C ARG A 217 -10.25 -14.81 -27.72
N GLY A 218 -11.22 -14.02 -27.27
CA GLY A 218 -12.24 -14.46 -26.32
C GLY A 218 -13.64 -13.97 -26.69
N LYS A 219 -14.66 -14.58 -26.07
CA LYS A 219 -16.03 -14.05 -26.13
C LYS A 219 -16.05 -12.69 -25.41
N PRO A 220 -16.86 -11.73 -25.89
CA PRO A 220 -17.11 -10.49 -25.16
C PRO A 220 -17.51 -10.75 -23.70
N ALA A 221 -16.98 -9.96 -22.78
CA ALA A 221 -17.20 -10.12 -21.34
C ALA A 221 -18.33 -9.18 -20.83
N ALA A 222 -19.16 -9.70 -19.94
CA ALA A 222 -20.19 -8.90 -19.27
C ALA A 222 -19.57 -7.83 -18.36
N LEU A 223 -20.19 -6.65 -18.32
CA LEU A 223 -19.76 -5.53 -17.52
C LEU A 223 -20.44 -5.51 -16.15
N HIS A 224 -19.71 -5.01 -15.18
CA HIS A 224 -20.11 -4.85 -13.80
C HIS A 224 -19.65 -3.48 -13.31
N ARG A 225 -20.26 -3.00 -12.23
CA ARG A 225 -19.80 -1.85 -11.44
C ARG A 225 -19.62 -2.25 -9.98
N ALA A 226 -18.93 -1.42 -9.21
CA ALA A 226 -18.85 -1.59 -7.76
C ALA A 226 -20.26 -1.65 -7.15
N GLY A 227 -20.46 -2.59 -6.24
CA GLY A 227 -21.68 -2.65 -5.44
C GLY A 227 -21.63 -1.70 -4.25
N ARG A 228 -22.55 -1.89 -3.29
CA ARG A 228 -22.66 -1.04 -2.09
C ARG A 228 -21.92 -1.61 -0.88
N ALA A 229 -21.42 -2.84 -0.97
CA ALA A 229 -20.66 -3.45 0.12
C ALA A 229 -19.27 -2.81 0.20
N THR A 230 -18.80 -2.58 1.42
CA THR A 230 -17.42 -2.15 1.70
C THR A 230 -16.56 -3.33 2.20
N THR A 231 -17.19 -4.37 2.75
CA THR A 231 -16.55 -5.62 3.21
C THR A 231 -16.97 -6.83 2.38
N LEU A 232 -16.13 -7.87 2.39
CA LEU A 232 -16.37 -9.13 1.69
C LEU A 232 -16.84 -10.23 2.65
N HIS A 233 -18.03 -10.78 2.40
CA HIS A 233 -18.57 -11.92 3.12
C HIS A 233 -19.19 -12.94 2.13
N PRO A 234 -18.63 -14.15 1.99
CA PRO A 234 -17.39 -14.64 2.59
C PRO A 234 -16.14 -13.91 2.03
N PRO A 235 -15.00 -13.93 2.75
CA PRO A 235 -13.77 -13.29 2.29
C PRO A 235 -13.17 -13.97 1.06
N LEU A 236 -12.45 -13.20 0.26
CA LEU A 236 -11.67 -13.70 -0.85
C LEU A 236 -10.24 -13.97 -0.39
N LEU A 237 -9.97 -15.16 0.13
CA LEU A 237 -8.64 -15.49 0.64
C LEU A 237 -7.58 -15.58 -0.46
N ARG A 238 -6.40 -15.02 -0.21
CA ARG A 238 -5.22 -15.18 -1.06
C ARG A 238 -4.78 -16.65 -1.05
N PRO A 239 -4.44 -17.24 -2.22
CA PRO A 239 -3.81 -18.56 -2.28
C PRO A 239 -2.52 -18.59 -1.46
N GLN A 240 -2.35 -19.62 -0.63
CA GLN A 240 -1.08 -19.86 0.05
C GLN A 240 -0.07 -20.48 -0.94
N PRO A 241 1.26 -20.30 -0.76
CA PRO A 241 2.26 -20.94 -1.61
C PRO A 241 2.12 -22.47 -1.70
N ALA A 242 1.56 -23.11 -0.67
CA ALA A 242 1.26 -24.54 -0.66
C ALA A 242 0.09 -24.95 -1.57
N ASP A 243 -0.74 -24.00 -2.00
CA ASP A 243 -1.88 -24.20 -2.92
C ASP A 243 -1.52 -23.94 -4.39
N ALA A 244 -0.28 -23.51 -4.68
CA ALA A 244 0.20 -23.36 -6.05
C ALA A 244 0.29 -24.76 -6.70
N PRO A 245 -0.24 -24.96 -7.91
CA PRO A 245 -0.14 -26.24 -8.59
C PRO A 245 1.35 -26.58 -8.75
N LEU A 246 1.78 -27.71 -8.17
CA LEU A 246 3.11 -28.26 -8.37
C LEU A 246 3.38 -28.29 -9.88
N SER A 247 4.34 -27.49 -10.33
CA SER A 247 4.81 -27.53 -11.71
C SER A 247 5.23 -28.97 -11.98
N ARG A 248 4.55 -29.63 -12.92
CA ARG A 248 4.88 -31.01 -13.29
C ARG A 248 6.36 -31.03 -13.71
N PRO A 249 7.19 -31.94 -13.16
CA PRO A 249 8.57 -32.03 -13.59
C PRO A 249 8.59 -32.32 -15.09
N GLU A 250 9.25 -31.46 -15.85
CA GLU A 250 9.47 -31.68 -17.28
C GLU A 250 10.13 -33.04 -17.45
N GLY A 251 9.47 -33.87 -18.25
CA GLY A 251 9.88 -35.24 -18.47
C GLY A 251 11.31 -35.29 -18.99
N ARG A 252 12.16 -36.04 -18.27
CA ARG A 252 13.35 -36.65 -18.85
C ARG A 252 12.95 -37.34 -20.15
N THR A 253 13.52 -36.86 -21.24
CA THR A 253 13.51 -37.55 -22.53
C THR A 253 14.87 -38.30 -22.63
N PRO A 254 14.89 -39.54 -23.16
CA PRO A 254 15.89 -40.57 -22.82
C PRO A 254 17.30 -40.32 -23.37
#